data_AF-A0A438K7S0-F1
#
_entry.id   AF-A0A438K7S0-F1
#
_cell.length_a   1.000
_cell.length_b   1.000
_cell.length_c   1.000
_cell.angle_alpha   90.00
_cell.angle_beta   90.00
_cell.angle_gamma   90.00
#
_symmetry.space_group_name_H-M   'P 1'
#
loop_
_entity.id
_entity.type
_entity.pdbx_description
1 polymer ?
#
loop_
_entity_poly.entity_id
_entity_poly.type
_entity_poly.pdbx_seq_one_letter_code
_entity_poly.pdbx_strand_id
1 'polypeptide(L)'
;MGGVLVIWLFLFAGAVELSLGISHEIHLLLLQLGSSGPHVPGLSCLSWRLGVEAHNIIEWSTVPQSCESYVGHYMLCHQYRKYSRAVVYEALTYAQSLKLAVDGKDIWVFDVDETSPSNLPYYAKHGFRVEAYNSTQFNNWVYEGKAPALPESLKLYKKLLFLGLKLYS
;
A
#
# COMPACT_ATOMS: atom_id res chain seq x y z
N MET A 1 -58.31 28.63 -55.47
CA MET A 1 -57.87 29.81 -54.69
C MET A 1 -57.72 29.39 -53.24
N GLY A 2 -56.60 29.72 -52.60
CA GLY A 2 -56.42 29.63 -51.14
C GLY A 2 -55.57 28.43 -50.68
N GLY A 3 -54.27 28.66 -50.51
CA GLY A 3 -53.36 27.72 -49.88
C GLY A 3 -53.56 27.64 -48.37
N VAL A 4 -53.30 26.47 -47.78
CA VAL A 4 -53.26 26.29 -46.33
C VAL A 4 -51.80 26.21 -45.91
N LEU A 5 -51.37 27.26 -45.22
CA LEU A 5 -50.07 27.43 -44.58
C LEU A 5 -49.98 26.49 -43.37
N VAL A 6 -49.11 25.50 -43.42
CA VAL A 6 -48.83 24.59 -42.31
C VAL A 6 -47.84 25.27 -41.37
N ILE A 7 -48.30 25.72 -40.21
CA ILE A 7 -47.43 26.21 -39.12
C ILE A 7 -47.25 25.05 -38.14
N TRP A 8 -46.09 24.40 -38.20
CA TRP A 8 -45.62 23.53 -37.12
C TRP A 8 -45.00 24.40 -36.03
N LEU A 9 -45.71 24.60 -34.93
CA LEU A 9 -45.17 25.17 -33.69
C LEU A 9 -44.27 24.11 -33.03
N PHE A 10 -42.96 24.20 -33.24
CA PHE A 10 -41.98 23.53 -32.37
C PHE A 10 -41.63 24.48 -31.22
N LEU A 11 -42.21 24.22 -30.05
CA LEU A 11 -41.74 24.79 -28.78
C LEU A 11 -40.39 24.16 -28.45
N PHE A 12 -39.30 24.86 -28.76
CA PHE A 12 -37.99 24.54 -28.18
C PHE A 12 -37.96 25.08 -26.74
N ALA A 13 -38.19 24.19 -25.77
CA ALA A 13 -37.78 24.43 -24.40
C ALA A 13 -36.25 24.35 -24.35
N GLY A 14 -35.58 25.50 -24.44
CA GLY A 14 -34.15 25.59 -24.22
C GLY A 14 -33.83 25.33 -22.74
N ALA A 15 -33.21 24.19 -22.45
CA ALA A 15 -32.48 24.02 -21.20
C ALA A 15 -31.21 24.86 -21.29
N VAL A 16 -31.13 25.94 -20.50
CA VAL A 16 -29.88 26.68 -20.33
C VAL A 16 -29.01 25.85 -19.39
N GLU A 17 -28.07 25.11 -19.96
CA GLU A 17 -27.01 24.44 -19.19
C GLU A 17 -26.02 25.51 -18.74
N LEU A 18 -26.11 25.92 -17.47
CA LEU A 18 -25.11 26.80 -16.87
C LEU A 18 -23.85 25.96 -16.61
N SER A 19 -22.99 25.83 -17.61
CA SER A 19 -21.66 25.27 -17.42
C SER A 19 -20.83 26.29 -16.62
N LEU A 20 -20.85 26.14 -15.30
CA LEU A 20 -19.82 26.71 -14.43
C LEU A 20 -18.49 26.13 -14.94
N GLY A 21 -17.75 26.96 -15.68
CA GLY A 21 -16.45 26.64 -16.27
C GLY A 21 -15.39 26.40 -15.19
N ILE A 22 -15.50 25.29 -14.48
CA ILE A 22 -14.41 24.74 -13.69
C ILE A 22 -13.49 24.07 -14.70
N SER A 23 -12.44 24.78 -15.11
CA SER A 23 -11.32 24.16 -15.82
C SER A 23 -10.67 23.16 -14.86
N HIS A 24 -11.00 21.88 -15.01
CA HIS A 24 -10.23 20.80 -14.40
C HIS A 24 -8.96 20.62 -15.23
N GLU A 25 -8.01 21.56 -15.13
CA GLU A 25 -6.65 21.26 -15.53
C GLU A 25 -6.10 20.20 -14.58
N ILE A 26 -6.26 18.94 -14.98
CA ILE A 26 -5.54 17.82 -14.39
C ILE A 26 -4.08 18.04 -14.75
N HIS A 27 -3.34 18.70 -13.84
CA HIS A 27 -1.90 18.72 -13.92
C HIS A 27 -1.43 17.28 -13.73
N LEU A 28 -1.04 16.64 -14.82
CA LEU A 28 -0.34 15.36 -14.77
C LEU A 28 0.88 15.54 -13.88
N LEU A 29 0.86 14.91 -12.71
CA LEU A 29 2.04 14.82 -11.86
C LEU A 29 3.08 14.05 -12.66
N LEU A 30 4.07 14.78 -13.20
CA LEU A 30 5.24 14.18 -13.80
C LEU A 30 5.92 13.38 -12.68
N LEU A 31 5.86 12.05 -12.76
CA LEU A 31 6.62 11.19 -11.87
C LEU A 31 8.10 11.55 -12.10
N GLN A 32 8.75 12.16 -11.12
CA GLN A 32 10.20 12.31 -11.17
C GLN A 32 10.78 10.90 -11.13
N LEU A 33 11.26 10.41 -12.28
CA LEU A 33 12.00 9.16 -12.39
C LEU A 33 13.33 9.28 -11.62
N GLY A 34 13.69 8.18 -10.97
CA GLY A 34 14.57 8.16 -9.81
C GLY A 34 16.07 8.34 -10.09
N SER A 35 16.79 8.59 -9.01
CA SER A 35 18.12 8.07 -8.70
C SER A 35 18.49 8.56 -7.29
N SER A 36 18.85 7.65 -6.39
CA SER A 36 19.52 7.85 -5.09
C SER A 36 19.40 9.26 -4.48
N GLY A 37 18.38 9.48 -3.63
CA GLY A 37 18.06 10.81 -3.12
C GLY A 37 18.20 10.95 -1.61
N PRO A 38 19.06 11.83 -1.07
CA PRO A 38 18.87 12.32 0.30
C PRO A 38 17.47 12.93 0.45
N HIS A 39 16.98 13.03 1.70
CA HIS A 39 15.67 13.60 2.06
C HIS A 39 15.18 14.67 1.07
N VAL A 40 14.08 14.39 0.35
CA VAL A 40 13.47 15.34 -0.60
C VAL A 40 12.86 16.49 0.21
N PRO A 41 13.43 17.72 0.16
CA PRO A 41 12.95 18.82 0.99
C PRO A 41 11.50 19.18 0.65
N GLY A 42 10.69 19.41 1.68
CA GLY A 42 9.27 19.77 1.52
C GLY A 42 8.31 18.61 1.28
N LEU A 43 8.81 17.36 1.23
CA LEU A 43 7.94 16.18 1.13
C LEU A 43 7.28 15.87 2.48
N SER A 44 5.96 15.73 2.50
CA SER A 44 5.25 15.29 3.71
C SER A 44 5.63 13.84 4.07
N CYS A 45 5.58 13.47 5.34
CA CYS A 45 5.88 12.09 5.77
C CYS A 45 4.92 11.05 5.16
N LEU A 46 3.68 11.45 4.87
CA LEU A 46 2.72 10.63 4.15
C LEU A 46 3.16 10.40 2.69
N SER A 47 3.55 11.47 2.00
CA SER A 47 4.03 11.41 0.62
C SER A 47 5.34 10.63 0.52
N TRP A 48 6.23 10.79 1.50
CA TRP A 48 7.46 10.01 1.62
C TRP A 48 7.15 8.51 1.76
N ARG A 49 6.30 8.12 2.71
CA ARG A 49 5.89 6.72 2.90
C ARG A 49 5.26 6.17 1.62
N LEU A 50 4.35 6.90 0.99
CA LEU A 50 3.75 6.46 -0.27
C LEU A 50 4.79 6.30 -1.37
N GLY A 51 5.76 7.22 -1.47
CA GLY A 51 6.86 7.13 -2.43
C GLY A 51 7.74 5.90 -2.20
N VAL A 52 8.00 5.54 -0.94
CA VAL A 52 8.73 4.30 -0.58
C VAL A 52 7.93 3.05 -0.96
N GLU A 53 6.66 2.96 -0.54
CA GLU A 53 5.78 1.80 -0.80
C GLU A 53 5.51 1.60 -2.29
N ALA A 54 5.48 2.69 -3.07
CA ALA A 54 5.29 2.67 -4.52
C ALA A 54 6.61 2.53 -5.30
N HIS A 55 7.75 2.32 -4.63
CA HIS A 55 9.07 2.17 -5.25
C HIS A 55 9.53 3.42 -6.05
N ASN A 56 9.01 4.60 -5.74
CA ASN A 56 9.47 5.87 -6.30
C ASN A 56 10.66 6.45 -5.53
N ILE A 57 10.76 6.12 -4.24
CA ILE A 57 11.88 6.48 -3.37
C ILE A 57 12.57 5.18 -2.96
N ILE A 58 13.76 4.94 -3.50
CA ILE A 58 14.56 3.74 -3.31
C ILE A 58 15.91 4.08 -2.67
N GLU A 59 16.63 3.07 -2.18
CA GLU A 59 17.97 3.21 -1.59
C GLU A 59 18.05 4.21 -0.42
N TRP A 60 16.94 4.48 0.26
CA TRP A 60 16.94 5.26 1.50
C TRP A 60 17.54 4.42 2.63
N SER A 61 18.39 5.05 3.45
CA SER A 61 19.09 4.38 4.55
C SER A 61 18.35 4.48 5.89
N THR A 62 17.70 5.61 6.14
CA THR A 62 16.90 5.86 7.33
C THR A 62 15.60 6.59 6.99
N VAL A 63 14.60 6.45 7.86
CA VAL A 63 13.42 7.31 7.85
C VAL A 63 13.88 8.75 8.10
N PRO A 64 13.34 9.77 7.38
CA PRO A 64 13.64 11.16 7.69
C PRO A 64 13.37 11.46 9.16
N GLN A 65 14.30 12.14 9.83
CA GLN A 65 14.21 12.38 11.28
C GLN A 65 12.89 13.07 11.68
N SER A 66 12.41 14.01 10.86
CA SER A 66 11.11 14.68 11.06
C SER A 66 9.89 13.76 10.98
N CYS A 67 10.05 12.54 10.46
CA CYS A 67 8.98 11.58 10.25
C CYS A 67 8.92 10.45 11.30
N GLU A 68 9.78 10.48 12.33
CA GLU A 68 9.78 9.48 13.40
C GLU A 68 8.38 9.28 14.00
N SER A 69 7.78 10.36 14.49
CA SER A 69 6.46 10.32 15.11
C SER A 69 5.39 9.84 14.12
N TYR A 70 5.44 10.31 12.87
CA TYR A 70 4.50 9.88 11.82
C TYR A 70 4.59 8.36 11.59
N VAL A 71 5.80 7.81 11.41
CA VAL A 71 6.00 6.38 11.17
C VAL A 71 5.60 5.57 12.39
N GLY A 72 5.96 6.03 13.60
CA GLY A 72 5.54 5.39 14.85
C GLY A 72 4.02 5.30 14.96
N HIS A 73 3.30 6.39 14.69
CA HIS A 73 1.83 6.40 14.64
C HIS A 73 1.29 5.47 13.56
N TYR A 74 1.84 5.50 12.34
CA TYR A 74 1.41 4.60 11.27
C TYR A 74 1.52 3.12 11.66
N MET A 75 2.68 2.71 12.18
CA MET A 75 3.01 1.32 12.51
C MET A 75 2.26 0.80 13.74
N LEU A 76 2.08 1.64 14.78
CA LEU A 76 1.42 1.25 16.02
C LEU A 76 -0.10 1.37 15.98
N CYS A 77 -0.66 2.20 15.09
CA CYS A 77 -2.11 2.44 15.03
C CYS A 77 -2.82 1.54 14.00
N HIS A 78 -4.12 1.83 13.81
CA HIS A 78 -5.00 1.04 12.95
C HIS A 78 -4.65 1.11 11.46
N GLN A 79 -3.90 2.12 11.01
CA GLN A 79 -3.63 2.28 9.58
C GLN A 79 -2.80 1.12 9.04
N TYR A 80 -1.62 0.84 9.60
CA TYR A 80 -0.80 -0.31 9.19
C TYR A 80 -1.62 -1.62 9.18
N ARG A 81 -2.41 -1.87 10.23
CA ARG A 81 -3.29 -3.06 10.31
C ARG A 81 -4.34 -3.13 9.20
N LYS A 82 -4.94 -1.99 8.83
CA LYS A 82 -5.92 -1.92 7.73
C LYS A 82 -5.25 -2.19 6.38
N TYR A 83 -4.05 -1.66 6.17
CA TYR A 83 -3.25 -1.93 4.96
C TYR A 83 -2.89 -3.42 4.87
N SER A 84 -2.32 -4.03 5.91
CA SER A 84 -2.01 -5.47 5.93
C SER A 84 -3.24 -6.33 5.67
N ARG A 85 -4.39 -5.95 6.24
CA ARG A 85 -5.66 -6.65 6.01
C ARG A 85 -6.11 -6.59 4.55
N ALA A 86 -5.99 -5.43 3.91
CA ALA A 86 -6.35 -5.28 2.51
C ALA A 86 -5.49 -6.17 1.62
N VAL A 87 -4.16 -6.15 1.81
CA VAL A 87 -3.23 -7.00 1.05
C VAL A 87 -3.54 -8.50 1.25
N VAL A 88 -3.77 -8.92 2.50
CA VAL A 88 -4.10 -10.33 2.81
C VAL A 88 -5.47 -10.71 2.25
N TYR A 89 -6.44 -9.80 2.22
CA TYR A 89 -7.74 -10.05 1.60
C TYR A 89 -7.59 -10.32 0.10
N GLU A 90 -6.84 -9.49 -0.62
CA GLU A 90 -6.56 -9.69 -2.05
C GLU A 90 -5.79 -11.01 -2.29
N ALA A 91 -4.75 -11.28 -1.50
CA ALA A 91 -3.96 -12.51 -1.60
C ALA A 91 -4.82 -13.77 -1.38
N LEU A 92 -5.71 -13.75 -0.39
CA LEU A 92 -6.64 -14.86 -0.14
C LEU A 92 -7.66 -15.02 -1.25
N THR A 93 -8.23 -13.91 -1.74
CA THR A 93 -9.18 -13.93 -2.85
C THR A 93 -8.54 -14.55 -4.09
N TYR A 94 -7.30 -14.15 -4.40
CA TYR A 94 -6.52 -14.76 -5.47
C TYR A 94 -6.29 -16.26 -5.22
N ALA A 95 -5.77 -16.65 -4.06
CA ALA A 95 -5.48 -18.04 -3.74
C ALA A 95 -6.73 -18.95 -3.83
N GLN A 96 -7.89 -18.45 -3.41
CA GLN A 96 -9.16 -19.18 -3.49
C GLN A 96 -9.69 -19.33 -4.92
N SER A 97 -9.28 -18.45 -5.84
CA SER A 97 -9.66 -18.54 -7.25
C SER A 97 -8.85 -19.58 -8.04
N LEU A 98 -7.74 -20.06 -7.48
CA LEU A 98 -6.84 -20.98 -8.16
C LEU A 98 -7.42 -22.40 -8.24
N LYS A 99 -7.22 -23.03 -9.40
CA LYS A 99 -7.42 -24.48 -9.58
C LYS A 99 -6.09 -25.17 -9.30
N LEU A 100 -5.90 -25.60 -8.05
CA LEU A 100 -4.68 -26.27 -7.62
C LEU A 100 -4.57 -27.66 -8.26
N ALA A 101 -3.35 -28.08 -8.56
CA ALA A 101 -3.04 -29.39 -9.09
C ALA A 101 -3.18 -30.46 -7.99
N VAL A 102 -3.58 -31.67 -8.38
CA VAL A 102 -3.74 -32.80 -7.46
C VAL A 102 -2.39 -33.37 -7.00
N ASP A 103 -1.27 -32.95 -7.61
CA ASP A 103 0.07 -33.44 -7.27
C ASP A 103 0.67 -32.79 -6.01
N GLY A 104 -0.02 -31.80 -5.43
CA GLY A 104 0.37 -31.14 -4.19
C GLY A 104 1.69 -30.37 -4.32
N LYS A 105 2.02 -29.84 -5.50
CA LYS A 105 3.25 -29.06 -5.73
C LYS A 105 3.02 -27.56 -5.83
N ASP A 106 1.78 -27.10 -5.70
CA ASP A 106 1.48 -25.67 -5.65
C ASP A 106 2.06 -25.05 -4.37
N ILE A 107 2.87 -24.02 -4.56
CA ILE A 107 3.65 -23.38 -3.52
C ILE A 107 3.21 -21.93 -3.35
N TRP A 108 3.18 -21.48 -2.09
CA TRP A 108 3.19 -20.07 -1.72
C TRP A 108 4.47 -19.75 -0.97
N VAL A 109 5.20 -18.73 -1.42
CA VAL A 109 6.43 -18.27 -0.77
C VAL A 109 6.10 -17.05 0.09
N PHE A 110 6.54 -17.07 1.33
CA PHE A 110 6.52 -15.95 2.25
C PHE A 110 7.92 -15.39 2.38
N ASP A 111 8.03 -14.08 2.38
CA ASP A 111 9.19 -13.46 3.01
C ASP A 111 9.09 -13.61 4.55
N VAL A 112 10.23 -13.50 5.22
CA VAL A 112 10.34 -13.63 6.68
C VAL A 112 10.15 -12.26 7.33
N ASP A 113 11.21 -11.47 7.42
CA ASP A 113 11.21 -10.24 8.21
C ASP A 113 10.21 -9.21 7.69
N GLU A 114 9.45 -8.57 8.60
CA GLU A 114 8.40 -7.59 8.29
C GLU A 114 7.25 -8.09 7.40
N THR A 115 7.25 -9.38 7.04
CA THR A 115 6.20 -10.06 6.30
C THR A 115 5.50 -11.11 7.16
N SER A 116 6.25 -11.95 7.87
CA SER A 116 5.74 -13.04 8.71
C SER A 116 5.92 -12.71 10.21
N PRO A 117 7.13 -12.72 10.81
CA PRO A 117 7.40 -12.05 12.08
C PRO A 117 7.52 -10.53 11.94
N SER A 118 7.28 -9.81 13.04
CA SER A 118 7.42 -8.37 13.13
C SER A 118 8.61 -7.98 14.02
N ASN A 119 9.57 -7.23 13.47
CA ASN A 119 10.63 -6.60 14.25
C ASN A 119 10.21 -5.23 14.83
N LEU A 120 8.91 -4.88 14.76
CA LEU A 120 8.38 -3.63 15.30
C LEU A 120 8.72 -3.39 16.78
N PRO A 121 8.74 -4.40 17.69
CA PRO A 121 9.16 -4.18 19.07
C PRO A 121 10.61 -3.70 19.22
N TYR A 122 11.49 -4.11 18.29
CA TYR A 122 12.85 -3.58 18.22
C TYR A 122 12.82 -2.14 17.71
N TYR A 123 12.24 -1.89 16.54
CA TYR A 123 12.23 -0.54 15.95
C TYR A 123 11.52 0.50 16.80
N ALA A 124 10.52 0.13 17.59
CA ALA A 124 9.85 1.03 18.53
C ALA A 124 10.77 1.56 19.65
N LYS A 125 11.88 0.87 19.93
CA LYS A 125 12.92 1.31 20.88
C LYS A 125 14.09 2.03 20.20
N HIS A 126 14.11 2.03 18.87
CA HIS A 126 15.19 2.53 18.01
C HIS A 126 14.67 3.55 16.99
N GLY A 127 13.77 4.43 17.44
CA GLY A 127 13.26 5.57 16.68
C GLY A 127 12.60 5.20 15.35
N PHE A 128 11.98 4.02 15.22
CA PHE A 128 11.30 3.58 13.99
C PHE A 128 12.16 3.73 12.72
N ARG A 129 13.44 3.34 12.79
CA ARG A 129 14.43 3.47 11.71
C ARG A 129 14.84 4.90 11.32
N VAL A 130 14.70 5.90 12.19
CA VAL A 130 15.43 7.17 12.02
C VAL A 130 16.91 7.03 12.42
N GLU A 131 17.22 6.08 13.30
CA GLU A 131 18.58 5.73 13.70
C GLU A 131 19.27 4.90 12.61
N ALA A 132 20.60 5.05 12.52
CA ALA A 132 21.41 4.21 11.65
C ALA A 132 21.33 2.73 12.08
N TYR A 133 21.23 1.82 11.11
CA TYR A 133 21.09 0.39 11.39
C TYR A 133 22.34 -0.19 12.07
N ASN A 134 22.14 -0.84 13.21
CA ASN A 134 23.18 -1.56 13.94
C ASN A 134 22.93 -3.07 13.84
N SER A 135 23.67 -3.74 12.96
CA SER A 135 23.50 -5.18 12.71
C SER A 135 23.80 -6.05 13.93
N THR A 136 24.81 -5.71 14.73
CA THR A 136 25.14 -6.48 15.95
C THR A 136 24.00 -6.45 16.95
N GLN A 137 23.43 -5.25 17.19
CA GLN A 137 22.33 -5.10 18.12
C GLN A 137 21.04 -5.77 17.60
N PHE A 138 20.75 -5.62 16.30
CA PHE A 138 19.61 -6.28 15.68
C PHE A 138 19.72 -7.80 15.74
N ASN A 139 20.90 -8.36 15.45
CA ASN A 139 21.13 -9.81 15.54
C ASN A 139 20.93 -10.32 16.98
N ASN A 140 21.39 -9.57 17.98
CA ASN A 140 21.13 -9.93 19.39
C ASN A 140 19.62 -9.98 19.68
N TRP A 141 18.84 -9.02 19.18
CA TRP A 141 17.38 -9.05 19.28
C TRP A 141 16.76 -10.26 18.58
N VAL A 142 17.20 -10.57 17.36
CA VAL A 142 16.72 -11.74 16.60
C VAL A 142 17.00 -13.04 17.35
N TYR A 143 18.19 -13.18 17.97
CA TYR A 143 18.54 -14.36 18.77
C TYR A 143 17.68 -14.53 20.03
N GLU A 144 16.99 -13.50 20.50
CA GLU A 144 16.03 -13.66 21.59
C GLU A 144 14.79 -14.48 21.16
N GLY A 145 14.48 -14.57 19.86
CA GLY A 145 13.36 -15.35 19.34
C GLY A 145 11.98 -14.83 19.78
N LYS A 146 11.87 -13.54 20.09
CA LYS A 146 10.64 -12.91 20.64
C LYS A 146 9.83 -12.10 19.64
N ALA A 147 10.21 -12.09 18.36
CA ALA A 147 9.48 -11.37 17.33
C ALA A 147 8.03 -11.92 17.23
N PRO A 148 6.99 -11.08 17.43
CA PRO A 148 5.61 -11.54 17.32
C PRO A 148 5.24 -11.78 15.85
N ALA A 149 4.33 -12.71 15.59
CA ALA A 149 3.75 -12.89 14.27
C ALA A 149 2.91 -11.66 13.85
N LEU A 150 3.02 -11.26 12.59
CA LEU A 150 2.09 -10.32 11.98
C LEU A 150 0.71 -10.99 11.85
N PRO A 151 -0.35 -10.40 12.42
CA PRO A 151 -1.62 -11.10 12.62
C PRO A 151 -2.33 -11.42 11.30
N GLU A 152 -2.29 -10.52 10.32
CA GLU A 152 -2.92 -10.77 9.02
C GLU A 152 -2.12 -11.78 8.20
N SER A 153 -0.78 -11.79 8.28
CA SER A 153 0.08 -12.80 7.64
C SER A 153 -0.12 -14.18 8.25
N LEU A 154 -0.25 -14.29 9.58
CA LEU A 154 -0.60 -15.54 10.25
C LEU A 154 -1.99 -16.06 9.81
N LYS A 155 -2.94 -15.16 9.57
CA LYS A 155 -4.25 -15.50 9.03
C LYS A 155 -4.14 -16.01 7.58
N LEU A 156 -3.34 -15.36 6.74
CA LEU A 156 -3.05 -15.82 5.38
C LEU A 156 -2.44 -17.23 5.41
N TYR A 157 -1.35 -17.42 6.16
CA TYR A 157 -0.67 -18.70 6.32
C TYR A 157 -1.64 -19.85 6.66
N LYS A 158 -2.47 -19.68 7.70
CA LYS A 158 -3.44 -20.69 8.13
C LYS A 158 -4.47 -21.02 7.04
N LYS A 159 -4.90 -20.03 6.27
CA LYS A 159 -5.88 -20.21 5.19
C LYS A 159 -5.26 -20.88 3.97
N LEU A 160 -4.04 -20.54 3.59
CA LEU A 160 -3.34 -21.20 2.49
C LEU A 160 -3.04 -22.67 2.81
N LEU A 161 -2.66 -23.00 4.06
CA LEU A 161 -2.56 -24.39 4.51
C LEU A 161 -3.87 -25.15 4.32
N PHE A 162 -4.99 -24.54 4.69
CA PHE A 162 -6.31 -25.17 4.52
C PHE A 162 -6.67 -25.40 3.04
N LEU A 163 -6.17 -24.56 2.13
CA LEU A 163 -6.35 -24.74 0.69
C LEU A 163 -5.43 -25.83 0.10
N GLY A 164 -4.49 -26.39 0.87
CA GLY A 164 -3.58 -27.43 0.41
C GLY A 164 -2.30 -26.92 -0.26
N LEU A 165 -2.02 -25.61 -0.18
CA LEU A 165 -0.76 -25.04 -0.66
C LEU A 165 0.41 -25.42 0.27
N LYS A 166 1.57 -25.71 -0.33
CA LYS A 166 2.83 -25.83 0.40
C LYS A 166 3.42 -24.46 0.67
N LEU A 167 3.81 -24.20 1.91
CA LEU A 167 4.29 -22.88 2.33
C LEU A 167 5.81 -22.94 2.57
N TYR A 168 6.53 -22.02 1.97
CA TYR A 168 7.98 -21.86 2.13
C TYR A 168 8.30 -20.43 2.54
N SER A 169 9.42 -20.28 3.25
CA SER A 169 10.01 -19.00 3.63
C SER A 169 11.51 -19.07 3.48
#